data_AF-A0A251N9Y6-F1
#
_entry.id   AF-A0A251N9Y6-F1
#
_cell.length_a   1.000
_cell.length_b   1.000
_cell.length_c   1.000
_cell.angle_alpha   90.00
_cell.angle_beta   90.00
_cell.angle_gamma   90.00
#
_symmetry.space_group_name_H-M   'P 1'
#
loop_
_entity.id
_entity.type
_entity.pdbx_description
1 polymer ?
#
loop_
_entity_poly.entity_id
_entity_poly.type
_entity_poly.pdbx_seq_one_letter_code
_entity_poly.pdbx_strand_id
1 'polypeptide(L)'
;MRAESFNAAFSSGVRTIQRPLSSSIFGVTKPKLIAATPSKSSRFTRISIRCAVHFRPCIDIHKGKVKQIVGSTLSDSKEDGSALVTNFVSDKSAAEYAKMYKEDGLTGGHVIMLGADPLSRAAAIEALHAYPGGLQVGGGINSDNSLRYIEEGASHVIVTSYVFNNGKMDLERLKDLVSVVGKERLVLDLSCRKREGKYAIVTDRWQKFSDVYLDEEILDFLANYADEFLVHGVDVEGKKLGIDEELVALLGKHSPMPLERCRTEP
;
A
#
# COMPACT_ATOMS: atom_id res chain seq x y z
N MET A 1 3.42 50.13 16.37
CA MET A 1 2.56 51.19 15.80
C MET A 1 1.83 50.62 14.60
N ARG A 2 0.63 51.14 14.30
CA ARG A 2 -0.21 50.92 13.10
C ARG A 2 -0.50 49.49 12.62
N ALA A 3 -1.79 49.21 12.49
CA ALA A 3 -2.36 48.31 11.50
C ALA A 3 -3.24 49.15 10.55
N GLU A 4 -3.50 48.66 9.34
CA GLU A 4 -4.52 49.08 8.37
C GLU A 4 -4.61 47.89 7.39
N SER A 5 -5.72 47.18 7.10
CA SER A 5 -7.17 47.47 7.08
C SER A 5 -7.59 48.47 6.01
N PHE A 6 -8.17 47.97 4.91
CA PHE A 6 -8.84 48.76 3.88
C PHE A 6 -10.25 48.21 3.63
N ASN A 7 -11.25 49.09 3.67
CA ASN A 7 -12.67 48.72 3.54
C ASN A 7 -13.51 49.96 3.14
N ALA A 8 -13.96 50.02 1.88
CA ALA A 8 -14.82 51.08 1.32
C ALA A 8 -15.27 50.72 -0.12
N ALA A 9 -16.34 51.27 -0.71
CA ALA A 9 -17.60 51.83 -0.19
C ALA A 9 -18.62 52.02 -1.35
N PHE A 10 -19.90 52.21 -1.04
CA PHE A 10 -21.02 52.35 -1.99
C PHE A 10 -21.12 53.74 -2.65
N SER A 11 -21.49 53.79 -3.94
CA SER A 11 -22.34 54.82 -4.59
C SER A 11 -22.66 54.35 -6.03
N SER A 12 -23.88 54.08 -6.50
CA SER A 12 -25.15 54.83 -6.55
C SER A 12 -25.26 55.82 -7.73
N GLY A 13 -26.31 55.66 -8.55
CA GLY A 13 -26.59 56.50 -9.73
C GLY A 13 -27.81 56.01 -10.53
N VAL A 14 -28.83 56.86 -10.71
CA VAL A 14 -30.12 56.52 -11.35
C VAL A 14 -30.50 57.59 -12.39
N ARG A 15 -31.00 57.19 -13.57
CA ARG A 15 -31.76 58.08 -14.51
C ARG A 15 -32.54 57.34 -15.63
N THR A 16 -33.69 56.79 -15.25
CA THR A 16 -35.03 57.17 -15.76
C THR A 16 -35.29 57.43 -17.27
N ILE A 17 -36.04 56.51 -17.91
CA ILE A 17 -37.12 56.67 -18.92
C ILE A 17 -36.81 57.22 -20.35
N GLN A 18 -37.15 56.41 -21.38
CA GLN A 18 -38.17 56.77 -22.39
C GLN A 18 -38.79 55.54 -23.10
N ARG A 19 -40.00 55.71 -23.67
CA ARG A 19 -40.81 54.73 -24.42
C ARG A 19 -41.28 55.37 -25.73
N PRO A 20 -41.58 54.57 -26.78
CA PRO A 20 -42.83 54.76 -27.53
C PRO A 20 -43.77 53.51 -27.49
N LEU A 21 -44.87 53.57 -28.25
CA LEU A 21 -46.00 52.60 -28.27
C LEU A 21 -46.22 51.95 -29.67
N SER A 22 -47.29 51.14 -29.77
CA SER A 22 -47.98 50.65 -30.99
C SER A 22 -47.51 49.27 -31.51
N SER A 23 -48.37 48.30 -31.90
CA SER A 23 -49.84 48.18 -31.79
C SER A 23 -50.35 46.76 -32.13
N SER A 24 -51.44 46.33 -31.45
CA SER A 24 -52.63 45.59 -31.98
C SER A 24 -52.56 44.26 -32.77
N ILE A 25 -53.49 43.29 -32.73
CA ILE A 25 -54.60 42.77 -31.84
C ILE A 25 -54.74 41.24 -32.21
N PHE A 26 -55.37 40.41 -31.35
CA PHE A 26 -55.76 38.98 -31.53
C PHE A 26 -54.61 37.93 -31.40
N GLY A 27 -54.82 36.79 -30.72
CA GLY A 27 -55.96 36.35 -29.92
C GLY A 27 -55.82 34.91 -29.34
N VAL A 28 -56.80 34.49 -28.54
CA VAL A 28 -57.00 33.14 -27.94
C VAL A 28 -56.04 32.74 -26.80
N THR A 29 -56.62 32.22 -25.70
CA THR A 29 -55.93 31.81 -24.47
C THR A 29 -55.92 30.29 -24.27
N LYS A 30 -54.78 29.74 -23.79
CA LYS A 30 -54.70 28.50 -22.98
C LYS A 30 -53.51 28.59 -22.01
N PRO A 31 -53.64 28.19 -20.74
CA PRO A 31 -52.50 28.11 -19.82
C PRO A 31 -51.62 26.90 -20.14
N LYS A 32 -50.30 27.02 -19.93
CA LYS A 32 -49.37 25.88 -19.86
C LYS A 32 -48.71 25.85 -18.48
N LEU A 33 -48.58 24.65 -17.93
CA LEU A 33 -47.96 24.41 -16.63
C LEU A 33 -46.49 24.87 -16.61
N ILE A 34 -46.07 25.43 -15.49
CA ILE A 34 -44.65 25.56 -15.15
C ILE A 34 -44.15 24.17 -14.77
N ALA A 35 -43.40 23.53 -15.66
CA ALA A 35 -42.73 22.27 -15.36
C ALA A 35 -41.42 22.56 -14.60
N ALA A 36 -41.40 22.27 -13.30
CA ALA A 36 -40.17 22.35 -12.51
C ALA A 36 -39.18 21.27 -12.96
N THR A 37 -38.01 21.67 -13.45
CA THR A 37 -36.93 20.74 -13.79
C THR A 37 -36.34 20.14 -12.51
N PRO A 38 -36.28 18.80 -12.35
CA PRO A 38 -35.62 18.19 -11.21
C PRO A 38 -34.13 18.53 -11.21
N SER A 39 -33.57 18.78 -10.02
CA SER A 39 -32.14 19.03 -9.86
C SER A 39 -31.31 17.82 -10.27
N LYS A 40 -30.06 18.06 -10.70
CA LYS A 40 -29.11 16.98 -11.00
C LYS A 40 -28.74 16.25 -9.70
N SER A 41 -29.43 15.15 -9.43
CA SER A 41 -29.02 14.17 -8.42
C SER A 41 -27.57 13.77 -8.69
N SER A 42 -26.69 13.97 -7.71
CA SER A 42 -25.32 13.47 -7.75
C SER A 42 -25.37 11.95 -7.74
N ARG A 43 -25.03 11.34 -8.89
CA ARG A 43 -24.78 9.91 -8.94
C ARG A 43 -23.53 9.62 -8.12
N PHE A 44 -23.72 9.23 -6.86
CA PHE A 44 -22.72 8.50 -6.11
C PHE A 44 -22.35 7.27 -6.93
N THR A 45 -21.18 7.32 -7.58
CA THR A 45 -20.57 6.15 -8.20
C THR A 45 -20.28 5.16 -7.09
N ARG A 46 -21.14 4.13 -6.95
CA ARG A 46 -20.86 3.00 -6.07
C ARG A 46 -19.52 2.40 -6.51
N ILE A 47 -18.48 2.67 -5.72
CA ILE A 47 -17.21 1.97 -5.85
C ILE A 47 -17.53 0.50 -5.60
N SER A 48 -17.46 -0.29 -6.67
CA SER A 48 -17.74 -1.71 -6.59
C SER A 48 -16.54 -2.37 -5.91
N ILE A 49 -16.57 -2.47 -4.59
CA ILE A 49 -15.55 -3.18 -3.80
C ILE A 49 -15.51 -4.64 -4.31
N ARG A 50 -14.53 -4.94 -5.14
CA ARG A 50 -14.28 -6.28 -5.65
C ARG A 50 -13.46 -7.04 -4.60
N CYS A 51 -14.14 -7.64 -3.62
CA CYS A 51 -13.54 -8.61 -2.71
C CYS A 51 -13.20 -9.92 -3.47
N ALA A 52 -12.29 -9.83 -4.43
CA ALA A 52 -11.65 -10.97 -5.07
C ALA A 52 -10.45 -11.37 -4.20
N VAL A 53 -10.60 -12.47 -3.46
CA VAL A 53 -9.49 -13.06 -2.70
C VAL A 53 -8.50 -13.64 -3.71
N HIS A 54 -7.28 -13.12 -3.71
CA HIS A 54 -6.19 -13.65 -4.52
C HIS A 54 -5.25 -14.47 -3.63
N PHE A 55 -4.77 -15.60 -4.14
CA PHE A 55 -3.69 -16.34 -3.50
C PHE A 55 -2.35 -15.80 -4.00
N ARG A 56 -1.45 -15.52 -3.07
CA ARG A 56 -0.14 -14.89 -3.29
C ARG A 56 0.93 -15.83 -2.75
N PRO A 57 1.72 -16.50 -3.60
CA PRO A 57 2.75 -17.43 -3.14
C PRO A 57 4.04 -16.67 -2.76
N CYS A 58 4.80 -17.18 -1.78
CA CYS A 58 6.08 -16.60 -1.36
C CYS A 58 7.27 -17.53 -1.67
N ILE A 59 8.41 -16.93 -2.04
CA ILE A 59 9.73 -17.56 -2.14
C ILE A 59 10.65 -16.89 -1.11
N ASP A 60 10.75 -17.46 0.09
CA ASP A 60 11.75 -17.04 1.09
C ASP A 60 13.14 -17.57 0.69
N ILE A 61 14.11 -16.68 0.52
CA ILE A 61 15.48 -17.00 0.07
C ILE A 61 16.49 -16.67 1.17
N HIS A 62 17.34 -17.63 1.51
CA HIS A 62 18.47 -17.42 2.43
C HIS A 62 19.70 -18.22 2.00
N LYS A 63 20.84 -17.53 1.82
CA LYS A 63 22.10 -18.06 1.25
C LYS A 63 21.90 -18.74 -0.11
N GLY A 64 21.09 -18.13 -0.97
CA GLY A 64 20.78 -18.63 -2.33
C GLY A 64 19.94 -19.91 -2.39
N LYS A 65 19.32 -20.34 -1.29
CA LYS A 65 18.39 -21.47 -1.25
C LYS A 65 17.00 -21.00 -0.84
N VAL A 66 15.97 -21.56 -1.50
CA VAL A 66 14.58 -21.41 -1.10
C VAL A 66 14.34 -22.19 0.18
N LYS A 67 13.67 -21.58 1.15
CA LYS A 67 13.41 -22.15 2.47
C LYS A 67 11.96 -21.92 2.87
N GLN A 68 11.51 -22.64 3.89
CA GLN A 68 10.33 -22.28 4.67
C GLN A 68 10.78 -22.08 6.11
N ILE A 69 10.60 -20.88 6.65
CA ILE A 69 11.06 -20.53 8.00
C ILE A 69 9.93 -20.61 9.04
N VAL A 70 10.30 -20.78 10.31
CA VAL A 70 9.41 -20.40 11.41
C VAL A 70 9.65 -18.92 11.67
N GLY A 71 8.66 -18.06 11.36
CA GLY A 71 8.84 -16.60 11.33
C GLY A 71 9.54 -16.04 12.59
N SER A 72 9.11 -16.47 13.77
CA SER A 72 9.61 -16.03 15.09
C SER A 72 11.07 -16.38 15.44
N THR A 73 11.87 -16.95 14.52
CA THR A 73 13.21 -17.53 14.83
C THR A 73 14.41 -16.79 14.22
N LEU A 74 14.22 -15.58 13.71
CA LEU A 74 15.30 -14.77 13.14
C LEU A 74 16.02 -13.90 14.21
N SER A 75 17.29 -14.20 14.49
CA SER A 75 18.17 -13.50 15.45
C SER A 75 19.44 -12.94 14.78
N ASP A 76 19.89 -11.73 15.16
CA ASP A 76 21.19 -11.15 14.74
C ASP A 76 22.29 -11.33 15.80
N SER A 77 22.25 -12.44 16.54
CA SER A 77 23.29 -12.80 17.51
C SER A 77 24.60 -13.13 16.78
N LYS A 78 25.38 -12.10 16.40
CA LYS A 78 26.64 -12.26 15.63
C LYS A 78 27.74 -13.04 16.37
N GLU A 79 27.55 -13.33 17.65
CA GLU A 79 28.48 -14.09 18.48
C GLU A 79 27.93 -15.47 18.91
N ASP A 80 26.68 -15.81 18.57
CA ASP A 80 26.07 -17.08 18.98
C ASP A 80 25.36 -17.79 17.83
N GLY A 81 25.69 -19.07 17.64
CA GLY A 81 25.35 -19.88 16.47
C GLY A 81 23.88 -20.34 16.40
N SER A 82 22.94 -19.51 16.86
CA SER A 82 21.49 -19.74 16.80
C SER A 82 21.01 -19.83 15.35
N ALA A 83 21.06 -21.05 14.80
CA ALA A 83 20.70 -21.31 13.41
C ALA A 83 19.22 -20.99 13.16
N LEU A 84 18.98 -20.09 12.21
CA LEU A 84 17.66 -19.74 11.64
C LEU A 84 16.86 -21.03 11.40
N VAL A 85 15.71 -21.17 12.08
CA VAL A 85 14.98 -22.45 12.15
C VAL A 85 14.15 -22.63 10.89
N THR A 86 14.56 -23.59 10.07
CA THR A 86 13.93 -23.95 8.81
C THR A 86 12.99 -25.14 9.01
N ASN A 87 11.70 -24.98 8.69
CA ASN A 87 10.78 -26.11 8.53
C ASN A 87 11.20 -26.97 7.34
N PHE A 88 11.66 -26.32 6.26
CA PHE A 88 12.07 -26.96 5.02
C PHE A 88 13.17 -26.14 4.32
N VAL A 89 14.02 -26.82 3.54
CA VAL A 89 14.93 -26.23 2.57
C VAL A 89 14.70 -26.97 1.26
N SER A 90 14.41 -26.25 0.19
CA SER A 90 14.05 -26.87 -1.08
C SER A 90 15.27 -27.24 -1.92
N ASP A 91 15.18 -28.38 -2.60
CA ASP A 91 16.08 -28.73 -3.68
C ASP A 91 15.82 -27.88 -4.94
N LYS A 92 14.57 -27.44 -5.15
CA LYS A 92 14.19 -26.55 -6.26
C LYS A 92 14.75 -25.14 -6.10
N SER A 93 15.18 -24.57 -7.21
CA SER A 93 15.60 -23.18 -7.35
C SER A 93 14.42 -22.20 -7.24
N ALA A 94 14.72 -20.92 -6.94
CA ALA A 94 13.72 -19.86 -6.93
C ALA A 94 13.09 -19.64 -8.33
N ALA A 95 13.88 -19.83 -9.41
CA ALA A 95 13.38 -19.79 -10.78
C ALA A 95 12.38 -20.92 -11.11
N GLU A 96 12.51 -22.11 -10.50
CA GLU A 96 11.52 -23.19 -10.67
C GLU A 96 10.19 -22.86 -9.98
N TYR A 97 10.23 -22.28 -8.78
CA TYR A 97 9.02 -21.79 -8.11
C TYR A 97 8.34 -20.67 -8.91
N ALA A 98 9.11 -19.69 -9.38
CA ALA A 98 8.60 -18.63 -10.24
C ALA A 98 7.96 -19.15 -11.55
N LYS A 99 8.50 -20.22 -12.15
CA LYS A 99 7.89 -20.90 -13.32
C LYS A 99 6.56 -21.56 -12.97
N MET A 100 6.50 -22.33 -11.88
CA MET A 100 5.25 -22.96 -11.44
C MET A 100 4.17 -21.89 -11.17
N TYR A 101 4.50 -20.81 -10.46
CA TYR A 101 3.55 -19.72 -10.20
C TYR A 101 3.09 -19.00 -11.48
N LYS A 102 3.92 -18.96 -12.53
CA LYS A 102 3.59 -18.42 -13.84
C LYS A 102 2.68 -19.35 -14.65
N GLU A 103 2.92 -20.65 -14.56
CA GLU A 103 2.09 -21.71 -15.16
C GLU A 103 0.69 -21.75 -14.51
N ASP A 104 0.62 -21.55 -13.18
CA ASP A 104 -0.62 -21.41 -12.40
C ASP A 104 -1.29 -20.00 -12.51
N GLY A 105 -0.65 -19.03 -13.15
CA GLY A 105 -1.17 -17.66 -13.32
C GLY A 105 -1.19 -16.79 -12.06
N LEU A 106 -0.43 -17.16 -11.02
CA LEU A 106 -0.40 -16.49 -9.71
C LEU A 106 0.45 -15.20 -9.74
N THR A 107 -0.18 -14.04 -9.92
CA THR A 107 0.49 -12.74 -9.95
C THR A 107 0.64 -12.09 -8.58
N GLY A 108 1.72 -11.33 -8.40
CA GLY A 108 2.06 -10.57 -7.20
C GLY A 108 2.71 -11.39 -6.09
N GLY A 109 3.08 -12.66 -6.35
CA GLY A 109 3.79 -13.49 -5.38
C GLY A 109 5.13 -12.88 -4.98
N HIS A 110 5.57 -13.11 -3.73
CA HIS A 110 6.74 -12.45 -3.16
C HIS A 110 8.03 -13.25 -3.36
N VAL A 111 9.14 -12.53 -3.45
CA VAL A 111 10.51 -13.04 -3.39
C VAL A 111 11.22 -12.32 -2.25
N ILE A 112 11.39 -12.98 -1.11
CA ILE A 112 11.86 -12.33 0.12
C ILE A 112 13.29 -12.77 0.45
N MET A 113 14.24 -11.83 0.39
CA MET A 113 15.63 -12.08 0.74
C MET A 113 15.84 -11.94 2.26
N LEU A 114 15.93 -13.09 2.95
CA LEU A 114 16.20 -13.20 4.39
C LEU A 114 17.70 -12.98 4.72
N GLY A 115 18.39 -12.14 3.94
CA GLY A 115 19.82 -11.88 4.07
C GLY A 115 20.37 -11.10 2.86
N ALA A 116 21.25 -10.13 3.12
CA ALA A 116 21.87 -9.28 2.10
C ALA A 116 23.01 -9.95 1.30
N ASP A 117 23.09 -11.29 1.31
CA ASP A 117 24.20 -12.03 0.72
C ASP A 117 24.09 -12.11 -0.82
N PRO A 118 25.22 -12.24 -1.55
CA PRO A 118 25.20 -12.27 -3.02
C PRO A 118 24.40 -13.44 -3.62
N LEU A 119 24.33 -14.59 -2.95
CA LEU A 119 23.63 -15.77 -3.46
C LEU A 119 22.12 -15.60 -3.36
N SER A 120 21.63 -15.01 -2.26
CA SER A 120 20.21 -14.67 -2.10
C SER A 120 19.74 -13.64 -3.12
N ARG A 121 20.57 -12.63 -3.43
CA ARG A 121 20.29 -11.65 -4.50
C ARG A 121 20.30 -12.29 -5.90
N ALA A 122 21.22 -13.20 -6.18
CA ALA A 122 21.25 -13.93 -7.45
C ALA A 122 19.99 -14.78 -7.63
N ALA A 123 19.63 -15.61 -6.64
CA ALA A 123 18.44 -16.44 -6.68
C ALA A 123 17.13 -15.60 -6.75
N ALA A 124 17.10 -14.41 -6.15
CA ALA A 124 15.96 -13.49 -6.31
C ALA A 124 15.84 -13.00 -7.77
N ILE A 125 16.94 -12.56 -8.39
CA ILE A 125 16.95 -12.12 -9.80
C ILE A 125 16.58 -13.27 -10.74
N GLU A 126 17.05 -14.50 -10.48
CA GLU A 126 16.65 -15.71 -11.24
C GLU A 126 15.12 -15.96 -11.21
N ALA A 127 14.45 -15.69 -10.09
CA ALA A 127 12.99 -15.77 -9.98
C ALA A 127 12.29 -14.65 -10.77
N LEU A 128 12.80 -13.41 -10.71
CA LEU A 128 12.26 -12.28 -11.47
C LEU A 128 12.40 -12.49 -12.99
N HIS A 129 13.56 -12.99 -13.46
CA HIS A 129 13.79 -13.34 -14.87
C HIS A 129 12.88 -14.48 -15.34
N ALA A 130 12.53 -15.42 -14.47
CA ALA A 130 11.60 -16.50 -14.78
C ALA A 130 10.15 -15.99 -14.94
N TYR A 131 9.71 -15.03 -14.12
CA TYR A 131 8.37 -14.44 -14.19
C TYR A 131 8.39 -12.89 -14.17
N PRO A 132 8.85 -12.24 -15.26
CA PRO A 132 8.90 -10.78 -15.33
C PRO A 132 7.51 -10.16 -15.23
N GLY A 133 7.35 -9.15 -14.37
CA GLY A 133 6.07 -8.51 -14.05
C GLY A 133 5.12 -9.37 -13.21
N GLY A 134 5.48 -10.61 -12.86
CA GLY A 134 4.62 -11.52 -12.11
C GLY A 134 4.85 -11.52 -10.60
N LEU A 135 6.00 -11.06 -10.13
CA LEU A 135 6.43 -11.17 -8.72
C LEU A 135 6.76 -9.80 -8.10
N GLN A 136 6.69 -9.71 -6.78
CA GLN A 136 7.16 -8.58 -5.97
C GLN A 136 8.42 -9.01 -5.19
N VAL A 137 9.36 -8.10 -4.88
CA VAL A 137 10.62 -8.47 -4.21
C VAL A 137 10.93 -7.63 -2.98
N GLY A 138 11.32 -8.30 -1.89
CA GLY A 138 11.59 -7.69 -0.59
C GLY A 138 12.89 -8.17 0.05
N GLY A 139 13.27 -7.51 1.15
CA GLY A 139 14.49 -7.79 1.91
C GLY A 139 15.67 -6.90 1.52
N GLY A 140 15.94 -5.87 2.34
CA GLY A 140 17.07 -4.96 2.11
C GLY A 140 16.89 -3.95 0.96
N ILE A 141 15.65 -3.75 0.49
CA ILE A 141 15.32 -2.75 -0.53
C ILE A 141 15.58 -1.33 0.01
N ASN A 142 16.18 -0.47 -0.82
CA ASN A 142 16.39 0.95 -0.53
C ASN A 142 16.34 1.81 -1.81
N SER A 143 16.49 3.13 -1.68
CA SER A 143 16.67 4.08 -2.79
C SER A 143 17.63 3.56 -3.87
N ASP A 144 18.80 3.10 -3.45
CA ASP A 144 19.96 2.85 -4.31
C ASP A 144 19.85 1.54 -5.12
N ASN A 145 18.99 0.61 -4.68
CA ASN A 145 18.83 -0.71 -5.29
C ASN A 145 17.42 -1.00 -5.85
N SER A 146 16.40 -0.23 -5.44
CA SER A 146 15.00 -0.47 -5.80
C SER A 146 14.75 -0.49 -7.31
N LEU A 147 15.22 0.52 -8.05
CA LEU A 147 15.04 0.62 -9.51
C LEU A 147 15.60 -0.60 -10.23
N ARG A 148 16.80 -1.07 -9.85
CA ARG A 148 17.42 -2.24 -10.47
C ARG A 148 16.50 -3.46 -10.39
N TYR A 149 15.84 -3.71 -9.26
CA TYR A 149 14.96 -4.87 -9.14
C TYR A 149 13.73 -4.77 -10.06
N ILE A 150 13.21 -3.56 -10.31
CA ILE A 150 12.16 -3.33 -11.30
C ILE A 150 12.67 -3.58 -12.73
N GLU A 151 13.90 -3.15 -13.05
CA GLU A 151 14.57 -3.42 -14.34
C GLU A 151 14.85 -4.92 -14.57
N GLU A 152 15.22 -5.64 -13.50
CA GLU A 152 15.40 -7.10 -13.48
C GLU A 152 14.05 -7.86 -13.49
N GLY A 153 12.91 -7.16 -13.59
CA GLY A 153 11.60 -7.76 -13.86
C GLY A 153 10.65 -7.87 -12.66
N ALA A 154 10.95 -7.28 -11.51
CA ALA A 154 9.95 -7.15 -10.44
C ALA A 154 8.79 -6.23 -10.86
N SER A 155 7.57 -6.63 -10.51
CA SER A 155 6.38 -5.76 -10.64
C SER A 155 6.45 -4.61 -9.64
N HIS A 156 6.83 -4.92 -8.40
CA HIS A 156 6.94 -3.99 -7.28
C HIS A 156 8.14 -4.36 -6.40
N VAL A 157 8.61 -3.39 -5.62
CA VAL A 157 9.52 -3.63 -4.50
C VAL A 157 8.79 -3.48 -3.16
N ILE A 158 9.13 -4.34 -2.19
CA ILE A 158 8.54 -4.39 -0.85
C ILE A 158 9.51 -3.77 0.16
N VAL A 159 9.05 -2.78 0.94
CA VAL A 159 9.87 -1.99 1.87
C VAL A 159 9.31 -2.00 3.29
N THR A 160 10.17 -2.33 4.25
CA THR A 160 9.92 -2.29 5.71
C THR A 160 10.90 -1.34 6.40
N SER A 161 12.09 -1.83 6.74
CA SER A 161 13.02 -1.24 7.71
C SER A 161 13.87 -0.08 7.19
N TYR A 162 13.79 0.20 5.88
CA TYR A 162 14.42 1.39 5.31
C TYR A 162 13.60 2.65 5.65
N VAL A 163 12.27 2.60 5.46
CA VAL A 163 11.33 3.68 5.81
C VAL A 163 11.03 3.68 7.31
N PHE A 164 10.63 2.54 7.87
CA PHE A 164 10.39 2.41 9.31
C PHE A 164 11.71 2.05 10.01
N ASN A 165 12.44 3.05 10.49
CA ASN A 165 13.73 2.85 11.15
C ASN A 165 13.79 3.55 12.51
N ASN A 166 14.54 2.97 13.45
CA ASN A 166 14.71 3.50 14.81
C ASN A 166 13.42 3.76 15.61
N GLY A 167 12.31 3.14 15.23
CA GLY A 167 11.00 3.39 15.84
C GLY A 167 10.27 4.60 15.26
N LYS A 168 10.66 5.10 14.08
CA LYS A 168 10.01 6.23 13.39
C LYS A 168 9.84 5.94 11.90
N MET A 169 8.89 6.63 11.26
CA MET A 169 8.79 6.71 9.81
C MET A 169 9.71 7.82 9.30
N ASP A 170 10.63 7.46 8.42
CA ASP A 170 11.49 8.37 7.69
C ASP A 170 10.79 8.76 6.36
N LEU A 171 10.14 9.92 6.38
CA LEU A 171 9.32 10.39 5.27
C LEU A 171 10.15 10.81 4.04
N GLU A 172 11.38 11.28 4.23
CA GLU A 172 12.23 11.65 3.09
C GLU A 172 12.67 10.39 2.34
N ARG A 173 13.07 9.33 3.05
CA ARG A 173 13.32 8.01 2.44
C ARG A 173 12.12 7.43 1.69
N LEU A 174 10.90 7.67 2.18
CA LEU A 174 9.67 7.23 1.52
C LEU A 174 9.44 8.02 0.21
N LYS A 175 9.63 9.34 0.23
CA LYS A 175 9.59 10.19 -0.97
C LYS A 175 10.67 9.81 -1.98
N ASP A 176 11.90 9.56 -1.51
CA ASP A 176 13.03 9.18 -2.35
C ASP A 176 12.72 7.88 -3.11
N LEU A 177 12.24 6.84 -2.42
CA LEU A 177 11.76 5.61 -3.05
C LEU A 177 10.67 5.85 -4.10
N VAL A 178 9.63 6.63 -3.76
CA VAL A 178 8.55 6.97 -4.70
C VAL A 178 9.07 7.74 -5.92
N SER A 179 10.07 8.61 -5.75
CA SER A 179 10.70 9.33 -6.86
C SER A 179 11.52 8.42 -7.80
N VAL A 180 12.01 7.28 -7.29
CA VAL A 180 12.87 6.33 -8.01
C VAL A 180 12.06 5.25 -8.74
N VAL A 181 11.04 4.65 -8.11
CA VAL A 181 10.24 3.56 -8.74
C VAL A 181 8.82 3.95 -9.17
N GLY A 182 8.27 5.04 -8.63
CA GLY A 182 6.83 5.37 -8.69
C GLY A 182 6.05 4.65 -7.59
N LYS A 183 4.98 5.26 -7.06
CA LYS A 183 4.18 4.64 -5.98
C LYS A 183 3.47 3.36 -6.45
N GLU A 184 3.12 3.34 -7.73
CA GLU A 184 2.50 2.25 -8.50
C GLU A 184 3.38 1.00 -8.61
N ARG A 185 4.60 1.02 -8.03
CA ARG A 185 5.54 -0.10 -7.94
C ARG A 185 6.19 -0.22 -6.56
N LEU A 186 5.61 0.41 -5.53
CA LEU A 186 6.05 0.33 -4.14
C LEU A 186 4.97 -0.33 -3.28
N VAL A 187 5.38 -1.37 -2.54
CA VAL A 187 4.58 -2.03 -1.50
C VAL A 187 5.21 -1.72 -0.15
N LEU A 188 4.40 -1.28 0.82
CA LEU A 188 4.85 -1.09 2.19
C LEU A 188 4.48 -2.31 3.03
N ASP A 189 5.49 -2.94 3.62
CA ASP A 189 5.31 -3.94 4.67
C ASP A 189 5.00 -3.22 5.99
N LEU A 190 3.74 -3.37 6.42
CA LEU A 190 3.22 -2.89 7.68
C LEU A 190 3.21 -4.07 8.66
N SER A 191 4.39 -4.44 9.12
CA SER A 191 4.56 -5.41 10.20
C SER A 191 3.98 -4.86 11.50
N CYS A 192 2.86 -5.42 11.95
CA CYS A 192 2.02 -4.85 13.01
C CYS A 192 1.97 -5.70 14.27
N ARG A 193 1.98 -5.03 15.42
CA ARG A 193 1.89 -5.67 16.74
C ARG A 193 0.96 -4.90 17.67
N LYS A 194 0.21 -5.60 18.52
CA LYS A 194 -0.77 -4.99 19.42
C LYS A 194 -0.10 -4.48 20.70
N ARG A 195 -0.38 -3.22 21.06
CA ARG A 195 0.11 -2.57 22.29
C ARG A 195 -0.96 -1.64 22.83
N GLU A 196 -1.31 -1.81 24.11
CA GLU A 196 -2.20 -0.90 24.85
C GLU A 196 -3.57 -0.67 24.15
N GLY A 197 -4.07 -1.71 23.46
CA GLY A 197 -5.34 -1.68 22.72
C GLY A 197 -5.25 -1.17 21.27
N LYS A 198 -4.10 -0.66 20.82
CA LYS A 198 -3.85 -0.22 19.44
C LYS A 198 -2.89 -1.15 18.71
N TYR A 199 -2.85 -1.06 17.37
CA TYR A 199 -1.80 -1.67 16.56
C TYR A 199 -0.73 -0.63 16.25
N ALA A 200 0.53 -1.02 16.39
CA ALA A 200 1.69 -0.21 16.06
C ALA A 200 2.61 -0.96 15.08
N ILE A 201 3.24 -0.22 14.17
CA ILE A 201 4.23 -0.78 13.25
C ILE A 201 5.48 -1.12 14.06
N VAL A 202 6.00 -2.34 13.88
CA VAL A 202 7.19 -2.85 14.57
C VAL A 202 8.31 -3.16 13.59
N THR A 203 9.51 -2.76 13.98
CA THR A 203 10.75 -2.82 13.20
C THR A 203 11.74 -3.78 13.85
N ASP A 204 12.93 -3.94 13.26
CA ASP A 204 14.03 -4.75 13.79
C ASP A 204 13.58 -6.20 14.10
N ARG A 205 12.90 -6.83 13.13
CA ARG A 205 12.22 -8.14 13.24
C ARG A 205 11.29 -8.22 14.44
N TRP A 206 10.37 -7.25 14.44
CA TRP A 206 9.24 -7.14 15.34
C TRP A 206 9.56 -6.89 16.83
N GLN A 207 10.83 -6.63 17.15
CA GLN A 207 11.29 -6.34 18.51
C GLN A 207 11.07 -4.88 18.90
N LYS A 208 11.18 -3.94 17.94
CA LYS A 208 11.17 -2.50 18.21
C LYS A 208 9.87 -1.85 17.73
N PHE A 209 9.02 -1.48 18.68
CA PHE A 209 7.86 -0.62 18.40
C PHE A 209 8.29 0.73 17.81
N SER A 210 7.49 1.22 16.86
CA SER A 210 7.55 2.60 16.40
C SER A 210 6.48 3.47 17.06
N ASP A 211 6.68 4.78 16.94
CA ASP A 211 5.68 5.81 17.29
C ASP A 211 4.50 5.84 16.29
N VAL A 212 4.50 4.98 15.25
CA VAL A 212 3.46 4.92 14.21
C VAL A 212 2.43 3.85 14.56
N TYR A 213 1.20 4.31 14.82
CA TYR A 213 0.03 3.47 15.08
C TYR A 213 -0.84 3.36 13.82
N LEU A 214 -1.57 2.25 13.67
CA LEU A 214 -2.55 2.12 12.59
C LEU A 214 -3.90 2.72 12.98
N ASP A 215 -4.34 3.68 12.19
CA ASP A 215 -5.68 4.27 12.15
C ASP A 215 -5.98 4.78 10.71
N GLU A 216 -7.14 5.42 10.54
CA GLU A 216 -7.62 5.95 9.25
C GLU A 216 -6.65 6.99 8.67
N GLU A 217 -6.17 7.93 9.49
CA GLU A 217 -5.31 9.03 9.04
C GLU A 217 -3.93 8.53 8.57
N ILE A 218 -3.36 7.54 9.26
CA ILE A 218 -2.09 6.93 8.86
C ILE A 218 -2.23 6.04 7.61
N LEU A 219 -3.33 5.29 7.47
CA LEU A 219 -3.58 4.47 6.28
C LEU A 219 -3.80 5.36 5.03
N ASP A 220 -4.63 6.39 5.13
CA ASP A 220 -4.83 7.36 4.05
C ASP A 220 -3.55 8.12 3.71
N PHE A 221 -2.75 8.50 4.72
CA PHE A 221 -1.46 9.14 4.48
C PHE A 221 -0.52 8.24 3.66
N LEU A 222 -0.31 7.00 4.09
CA LEU A 222 0.59 6.04 3.43
C LEU A 222 0.13 5.66 2.01
N ALA A 223 -1.18 5.68 1.73
CA ALA A 223 -1.75 5.38 0.41
C ALA A 223 -1.35 6.38 -0.70
N ASN A 224 -0.86 7.56 -0.33
CA ASN A 224 -0.27 8.52 -1.27
C ASN A 224 1.10 8.07 -1.80
N TYR A 225 1.73 7.06 -1.19
CA TYR A 225 3.11 6.64 -1.45
C TYR A 225 3.26 5.18 -1.91
N ALA A 226 2.21 4.36 -1.88
CA ALA A 226 2.25 2.95 -2.28
C ALA A 226 1.09 2.54 -3.22
N ASP A 227 1.17 1.34 -3.79
CA ASP A 227 0.09 0.69 -4.55
C ASP A 227 -0.63 -0.41 -3.74
N GLU A 228 0.10 -1.08 -2.86
CA GLU A 228 -0.41 -2.14 -1.98
C GLU A 228 0.23 -2.05 -0.58
N PHE A 229 -0.50 -2.45 0.47
CA PHE A 229 0.08 -2.73 1.78
C PHE A 229 0.18 -4.24 2.02
N LEU A 230 1.37 -4.70 2.39
CA LEU A 230 1.59 -6.06 2.88
C LEU A 230 1.55 -6.05 4.41
N VAL A 231 0.64 -6.79 5.03
CA VAL A 231 0.45 -6.73 6.50
C VAL A 231 0.81 -8.05 7.17
N HIS A 232 1.73 -7.97 8.13
CA HIS A 232 2.11 -9.08 9.03
C HIS A 232 1.48 -8.89 10.42
N GLY A 233 0.88 -9.95 10.97
CA GLY A 233 0.19 -9.93 12.27
C GLY A 233 1.02 -10.59 13.36
N VAL A 234 2.02 -9.88 13.88
CA VAL A 234 3.12 -10.45 14.69
C VAL A 234 2.68 -11.26 15.91
N ASP A 235 1.59 -10.86 16.57
CA ASP A 235 1.13 -11.56 17.77
C ASP A 235 0.45 -12.90 17.48
N VAL A 236 0.01 -13.18 16.24
CA VAL A 236 -0.57 -14.47 15.79
C VAL A 236 0.29 -15.24 14.80
N GLU A 237 1.13 -14.55 14.02
CA GLU A 237 1.89 -15.13 12.92
C GLU A 237 2.91 -16.19 13.38
N GLY A 238 3.04 -17.29 12.63
CA GLY A 238 3.86 -18.45 12.99
C GLY A 238 3.36 -19.29 14.18
N LYS A 239 2.33 -18.85 14.92
CA LYS A 239 1.85 -19.51 16.16
C LYS A 239 0.63 -20.43 15.97
N LYS A 240 0.13 -20.58 14.73
CA LYS A 240 -1.12 -21.31 14.39
C LYS A 240 -2.37 -20.80 15.11
N LEU A 241 -2.38 -19.51 15.49
CA LEU A 241 -3.54 -18.87 16.15
C LEU A 241 -4.58 -18.33 15.14
N GLY A 242 -4.40 -18.59 13.84
CA GLY A 242 -5.27 -18.11 12.78
C GLY A 242 -5.03 -16.63 12.45
N ILE A 243 -6.10 -15.95 12.07
CA ILE A 243 -6.07 -14.54 11.65
C ILE A 243 -6.29 -13.64 12.88
N ASP A 244 -5.53 -12.55 12.99
CA ASP A 244 -5.86 -11.46 13.91
C ASP A 244 -7.09 -10.72 13.35
N GLU A 245 -8.27 -11.12 13.84
CA GLU A 245 -9.58 -10.62 13.41
C GLU A 245 -9.73 -9.12 13.65
N GLU A 246 -9.18 -8.58 14.74
CA GLU A 246 -9.24 -7.14 15.04
C GLU A 246 -8.38 -6.33 14.06
N LEU A 247 -7.19 -6.84 13.71
CA LEU A 247 -6.33 -6.19 12.71
C LEU A 247 -6.96 -6.20 11.30
N VAL A 248 -7.62 -7.29 10.87
CA VAL A 248 -8.37 -7.27 9.59
C VAL A 248 -9.65 -6.44 9.67
N ALA A 249 -10.34 -6.37 10.80
CA ALA A 249 -11.49 -5.49 10.98
C ALA A 249 -11.11 -4.00 10.90
N LEU A 250 -9.95 -3.63 11.47
CA LEU A 250 -9.36 -2.30 11.35
C LEU A 250 -9.05 -1.97 9.88
N LEU A 251 -8.24 -2.81 9.24
CA LEU A 251 -7.76 -2.58 7.86
C LEU A 251 -8.89 -2.63 6.83
N GLY A 252 -9.82 -3.57 6.94
CA GLY A 252 -10.97 -3.71 6.03
C GLY A 252 -12.02 -2.61 6.18
N LYS A 253 -11.95 -1.82 7.26
CA LYS A 253 -12.76 -0.62 7.47
C LYS A 253 -12.09 0.66 6.99
N HIS A 254 -10.75 0.74 7.06
CA HIS A 254 -10.00 1.99 6.96
C HIS A 254 -8.93 2.04 5.84
N SER A 255 -8.63 0.95 5.13
CA SER A 255 -7.71 1.01 3.99
C SER A 255 -8.41 1.59 2.75
N PRO A 256 -7.85 2.63 2.10
CA PRO A 256 -8.36 3.15 0.83
C PRO A 256 -7.93 2.32 -0.39
N MET A 257 -7.06 1.31 -0.19
CA MET A 257 -6.26 0.66 -1.24
C MET A 257 -6.13 -0.86 -1.03
N PRO A 258 -5.60 -1.61 -2.02
CA PRO A 258 -5.34 -3.04 -1.90
C PRO A 258 -4.55 -3.43 -0.65
N LEU A 259 -4.92 -4.57 -0.07
CA LEU A 259 -4.35 -5.14 1.13
C LEU A 259 -3.97 -6.60 0.87
N GLU A 260 -2.72 -6.93 1.10
CA GLU A 260 -2.28 -8.30 1.28
C GLU A 260 -2.03 -8.58 2.77
N ARG A 261 -2.34 -9.80 3.23
CA ARG A 261 -1.88 -10.30 4.53
C ARG A 261 -1.02 -11.52 4.30
N CYS A 262 0.24 -11.44 4.74
CA CYS A 262 1.08 -12.62 4.75
C CYS A 262 0.60 -13.63 5.80
N ARG A 263 0.81 -14.93 5.52
CA ARG A 263 0.42 -16.02 6.41
C ARG A 263 1.46 -17.13 6.40
N THR A 264 2.43 -17.03 7.31
CA THR A 264 3.37 -18.12 7.58
C THR A 264 2.73 -19.23 8.44
N GLU A 265 1.82 -20.00 7.84
CA GLU A 265 1.32 -21.27 8.39
C GLU A 265 1.90 -22.48 7.62
N PRO A 266 2.17 -23.62 8.30
CA PRO A 266 2.71 -24.84 7.70
C PRO A 266 1.64 -25.87 7.32
#